data_AF-A0A7S0CEU3-F1
#
_entry.id   AF-A0A7S0CEU3-F1
#
_cell.length_a   1.000
_cell.length_b   1.000
_cell.length_c   1.000
_cell.angle_alpha   90.00
_cell.angle_beta   90.00
_cell.angle_gamma   90.00
#
_symmetry.space_group_name_H-M   'P 1'
#
loop_
_entity.id
_entity.type
_entity.pdbx_description
1 polymer ?
#
loop_
_entity_poly.entity_id
_entity_poly.type
_entity_poly.pdbx_seq_one_letter_code
_entity_poly.pdbx_strand_id
1 'polypeptide(L)'
;MAADVAPGLIRQRYAEGGKDYIPPAMRWKDYTTTPDTWDALLAEAIQRRKEGMKWLTNPESTCVIQGNEQYRPALELAKSGSAGAGFNEQSITYQNQDCLNYHPSTMIPGRTIVATNPPWGLRLDTDIEESWGSLKQFLRKEVGGCEAWVLCGNKDLTRILRMKQTKRIPIRTGEEDLRWVQYHVFPPKVASPETDVAENKEEEEVFVQ
;
A
#
# COMPACT_ATOMS: atom_id res chain seq x y z
N MET A 1 -8.31 -8.95 -3.96
CA MET A 1 -7.35 -9.96 -4.47
C MET A 1 -6.97 -10.96 -3.39
N ALA A 2 -6.41 -10.53 -2.25
CA ALA A 2 -6.04 -11.46 -1.17
C ALA A 2 -7.19 -12.36 -0.70
N ALA A 3 -8.38 -11.81 -0.49
CA ALA A 3 -9.59 -12.55 -0.11
C ALA A 3 -10.35 -13.19 -1.30
N ASP A 4 -9.70 -13.34 -2.46
CA ASP A 4 -10.27 -13.96 -3.67
C ASP A 4 -11.66 -13.43 -4.09
N VAL A 5 -11.91 -12.15 -3.83
CA VAL A 5 -13.16 -11.49 -4.20
C VAL A 5 -13.13 -11.13 -5.68
N ALA A 6 -14.00 -11.77 -6.46
CA ALA A 6 -14.14 -11.47 -7.88
C ALA A 6 -14.62 -10.01 -8.10
N PRO A 7 -13.98 -9.23 -8.98
CA PRO A 7 -14.32 -7.81 -9.16
C PRO A 7 -15.74 -7.58 -9.69
N GLY A 8 -16.29 -8.53 -10.44
CA GLY A 8 -17.67 -8.47 -10.97
C GLY A 8 -18.75 -8.55 -9.88
N LEU A 9 -18.47 -9.11 -8.70
CA LEU A 9 -19.45 -9.23 -7.61
C LEU A 9 -19.86 -7.88 -7.04
N ILE A 10 -18.98 -6.88 -7.08
CA ILE A 10 -19.29 -5.53 -6.60
C ILE A 10 -20.34 -4.89 -7.52
N ARG A 11 -20.23 -5.10 -8.84
CA ARG A 11 -21.20 -4.58 -9.82
C ARG A 11 -22.59 -5.21 -9.65
N GLN A 12 -22.64 -6.50 -9.32
CA GLN A 12 -23.89 -7.20 -8.99
C GLN A 12 -24.59 -6.59 -7.76
N ARG A 13 -23.82 -6.03 -6.81
CA ARG A 13 -24.35 -5.34 -5.62
C ARG A 13 -24.77 -3.90 -5.89
N TYR A 14 -24.06 -3.20 -6.78
CA TYR A 14 -24.17 -1.75 -7.01
C TYR A 14 -24.96 -1.33 -8.23
N ALA A 15 -25.30 -2.25 -9.11
CA ALA A 15 -26.26 -1.96 -10.15
C ALA A 15 -27.58 -1.54 -9.49
N GLU A 16 -27.93 -0.27 -9.69
CA GLU A 16 -29.14 0.37 -9.21
C GLU A 16 -30.34 -0.57 -9.36
N GLY A 17 -30.86 -1.09 -8.24
CA GLY A 17 -32.07 -1.91 -8.25
C GLY A 17 -32.05 -3.19 -7.42
N GLY A 18 -30.89 -3.77 -7.08
CA GLY A 18 -30.83 -5.00 -6.28
C GLY A 18 -31.37 -6.24 -6.99
N LYS A 19 -30.75 -7.40 -6.78
CA LYS A 19 -31.12 -8.74 -7.32
C LYS A 19 -31.29 -8.91 -8.84
N ASP A 20 -31.42 -7.83 -9.63
CA ASP A 20 -31.89 -7.85 -11.02
C ASP A 20 -30.84 -7.33 -12.03
N TYR A 21 -29.58 -7.17 -11.61
CA TYR A 21 -28.52 -6.81 -12.56
C TYR A 21 -28.15 -7.99 -13.44
N ILE A 22 -28.77 -7.99 -14.61
CA ILE A 22 -28.41 -8.87 -15.71
C ILE A 22 -27.24 -8.22 -16.47
N PRO A 23 -26.02 -8.81 -16.45
CA PRO A 23 -24.89 -8.35 -17.24
C PRO A 23 -25.29 -8.17 -18.72
N PRO A 24 -24.79 -7.14 -19.42
CA PRO A 24 -25.16 -6.89 -20.81
C PRO A 24 -24.99 -8.10 -21.74
N ALA A 25 -23.95 -8.91 -21.52
CA ALA A 25 -23.69 -10.13 -22.30
C ALA A 25 -24.81 -11.17 -22.20
N MET A 26 -25.50 -11.27 -21.06
CA MET A 26 -26.63 -12.19 -20.87
C MET A 26 -27.91 -11.73 -21.59
N ARG A 27 -27.93 -10.51 -22.15
CA ARG A 27 -29.07 -9.97 -22.92
C ARG A 27 -28.93 -10.21 -24.42
N TRP A 28 -27.81 -10.78 -24.87
CA TRP A 28 -27.56 -11.03 -26.29
C TRP A 28 -28.41 -12.20 -26.79
N LYS A 29 -28.93 -12.08 -28.01
CA LYS A 29 -29.86 -13.08 -28.60
C LYS A 29 -29.20 -14.44 -28.86
N ASP A 30 -27.88 -14.43 -29.02
CA ASP A 30 -27.00 -15.58 -29.23
C ASP A 30 -26.23 -15.96 -27.97
N TYR A 31 -26.64 -15.48 -26.78
CA TYR A 31 -26.14 -16.00 -25.52
C TYR A 31 -26.65 -17.45 -25.36
N THR A 32 -25.88 -18.39 -25.92
CA THR A 32 -26.21 -19.82 -26.01
C THR A 32 -25.79 -20.63 -24.80
N THR A 33 -25.23 -19.99 -23.76
CA THR A 33 -24.98 -20.67 -22.49
C THR A 33 -26.33 -20.93 -21.83
N THR A 34 -26.59 -22.18 -21.46
CA THR A 34 -27.68 -22.55 -20.56
C THR A 34 -27.73 -21.54 -19.40
N PRO A 35 -28.92 -21.01 -19.02
CA PRO A 35 -29.07 -20.07 -17.91
C PRO A 35 -28.25 -20.46 -16.67
N ASP A 36 -28.14 -21.77 -16.42
CA ASP A 36 -27.41 -22.41 -15.33
C ASP A 36 -25.91 -22.08 -15.24
N THR A 37 -25.23 -21.75 -16.35
CA THR A 37 -23.76 -21.55 -16.33
C THR A 37 -23.38 -20.24 -15.64
N TRP A 38 -24.14 -19.16 -15.86
CA TRP A 38 -23.87 -17.90 -15.19
C TRP A 38 -24.18 -18.00 -13.70
N ASP A 39 -25.30 -18.62 -13.35
CA ASP A 39 -25.70 -18.81 -11.96
C ASP A 39 -24.69 -19.67 -11.19
N ALA A 40 -24.15 -20.72 -11.83
CA ALA A 40 -23.09 -21.54 -11.26
C ALA A 40 -21.80 -20.72 -11.01
N LEU A 41 -21.35 -19.91 -11.98
CA LEU A 41 -20.18 -19.04 -11.82
C LEU A 41 -20.39 -17.98 -10.73
N LEU A 42 -21.59 -17.41 -10.65
CA LEU A 42 -21.94 -16.45 -9.61
C LEU A 42 -21.93 -17.11 -8.22
N ALA A 43 -22.50 -18.31 -8.10
CA ALA A 43 -22.49 -19.08 -6.86
C ALA A 43 -21.06 -19.42 -6.42
N GLU A 44 -20.20 -19.87 -7.34
CA GLU A 44 -18.78 -20.12 -7.07
C GLU A 44 -18.07 -18.86 -6.57
N ALA A 45 -18.24 -17.73 -7.27
CA ALA A 45 -17.62 -16.46 -6.90
C ALA A 45 -18.10 -15.96 -5.52
N ILE A 46 -19.39 -16.11 -5.21
CA ILE A 46 -19.95 -15.79 -3.88
C ILE A 46 -19.33 -16.68 -2.79
N GLN A 47 -19.18 -17.98 -3.06
CA GLN A 47 -18.58 -18.92 -2.12
C GLN A 47 -17.11 -18.57 -1.85
N ARG A 48 -16.32 -18.32 -2.90
CA ARG A 48 -14.90 -17.91 -2.80
C ARG A 48 -14.75 -16.60 -2.01
N ARG A 49 -15.61 -15.61 -2.27
CA ARG A 49 -15.67 -14.38 -1.47
C ARG A 49 -15.94 -14.68 0.01
N LYS A 50 -16.91 -15.54 0.32
CA LYS A 50 -17.28 -15.86 1.71
C LYS A 50 -16.11 -16.49 2.46
N GLU A 51 -15.44 -17.46 1.84
CA GLU A 51 -14.27 -18.13 2.40
C GLU A 51 -13.09 -17.16 2.57
N GLY A 52 -12.77 -16.41 1.52
CA GLY A 52 -11.67 -15.45 1.54
C GLY A 52 -11.89 -14.31 2.53
N MET A 53 -13.12 -13.80 2.68
CA MET A 53 -13.43 -12.79 3.69
C MET A 53 -13.35 -13.36 5.11
N LYS A 54 -13.84 -14.59 5.34
CA LYS A 54 -13.71 -15.27 6.64
C LYS A 54 -12.24 -15.43 7.02
N TRP A 55 -11.38 -15.79 6.07
CA TRP A 55 -9.94 -15.86 6.27
C TRP A 55 -9.34 -14.48 6.55
N LEU A 56 -9.64 -13.47 5.73
CA LEU A 56 -9.04 -12.14 5.85
C LEU A 56 -9.37 -11.45 7.19
N THR A 57 -10.60 -11.64 7.71
CA THR A 57 -11.02 -11.05 8.99
C THR A 57 -10.68 -11.93 10.21
N ASN A 58 -10.05 -13.09 10.01
CA ASN A 58 -9.58 -13.91 11.12
C ASN A 58 -8.39 -13.19 11.78
N PRO A 59 -8.36 -13.01 13.12
CA PRO A 59 -7.19 -12.48 13.82
C PRO A 59 -5.88 -13.23 13.55
N GLU A 60 -5.96 -14.52 13.18
CA GLU A 60 -4.81 -15.36 12.79
C GLU A 60 -4.48 -15.29 11.30
N SER A 61 -5.15 -14.42 10.53
CA SER A 61 -4.86 -14.19 9.13
C SER A 61 -3.41 -13.78 8.93
N THR A 62 -2.77 -14.34 7.91
CA THR A 62 -1.41 -13.96 7.50
C THR A 62 -1.38 -12.69 6.65
N CYS A 63 -2.54 -12.08 6.39
CA CYS A 63 -2.68 -10.86 5.61
C CYS A 63 -3.28 -9.75 6.47
N VAL A 64 -2.52 -8.66 6.60
CA VAL A 64 -2.94 -7.42 7.24
C VAL A 64 -2.88 -6.31 6.19
N ILE A 65 -3.96 -5.53 6.08
CA ILE A 65 -4.05 -4.40 5.16
C ILE A 65 -4.26 -3.13 5.98
N GLN A 66 -3.39 -2.15 5.77
CA GLN A 66 -3.41 -0.87 6.48
C GLN A 66 -3.35 0.28 5.49
N GLY A 67 -4.05 1.37 5.80
CA GLY A 67 -3.99 2.62 5.07
C GLY A 67 -3.72 3.79 6.00
N ASN A 68 -2.98 4.78 5.50
CA ASN A 68 -2.82 6.07 6.16
C ASN A 68 -3.00 7.18 5.12
N GLU A 69 -3.74 8.22 5.50
CA GLU A 69 -3.97 9.39 4.65
C GLU A 69 -4.15 10.62 5.54
N GLN A 70 -3.41 11.69 5.29
CA GLN A 70 -3.51 12.92 6.07
C GLN A 70 -4.76 13.73 5.71
N TYR A 71 -5.13 13.75 4.43
CA TYR A 71 -6.24 14.53 3.93
C TYR A 71 -7.55 13.81 4.18
N ARG A 72 -8.24 14.22 5.25
CA ARG A 72 -9.46 13.55 5.74
C ARG A 72 -10.50 13.26 4.67
N PRO A 73 -10.84 14.17 3.72
CA PRO A 73 -11.82 13.84 2.68
C PRO A 73 -11.38 12.68 1.79
N ALA A 74 -10.10 12.56 1.44
CA ALA A 74 -9.59 11.42 0.69
C ALA A 74 -9.66 10.13 1.50
N LEU A 75 -9.37 10.19 2.80
CA LEU A 75 -9.50 9.05 3.70
C LEU A 75 -10.95 8.54 3.77
N GLU A 76 -11.91 9.44 3.93
CA GLU A 76 -13.33 9.07 4.00
C GLU A 76 -13.85 8.50 2.67
N LEU A 77 -13.34 8.98 1.53
CA LEU A 77 -13.59 8.36 0.23
C LEU A 77 -13.03 6.93 0.16
N ALA A 78 -11.82 6.69 0.67
CA ALA A 78 -11.22 5.35 0.71
C ALA A 78 -12.01 4.39 1.62
N LYS A 79 -12.42 4.85 2.81
CA LYS A 79 -13.29 4.08 3.72
C LYS A 79 -14.64 3.77 3.06
N SER A 80 -15.28 4.76 2.44
CA SER A 80 -16.55 4.57 1.74
C SER A 80 -16.42 3.56 0.58
N GLY A 81 -15.38 3.70 -0.24
CA GLY A 81 -15.13 2.78 -1.35
C GLY A 81 -14.86 1.34 -0.90
N SER A 82 -14.05 1.16 0.14
CA SER A 82 -13.78 -0.17 0.70
C SER A 82 -15.00 -0.79 1.40
N ALA A 83 -15.76 0.00 2.17
CA ALA A 83 -17.05 -0.41 2.74
C ALA A 83 -18.04 -0.84 1.65
N GLY A 84 -18.09 -0.08 0.55
CA GLY A 84 -18.92 -0.43 -0.58
C GLY A 84 -18.55 -1.76 -1.21
N ALA A 85 -17.26 -1.98 -1.43
CA ALA A 85 -16.72 -3.25 -1.88
C ALA A 85 -16.92 -4.41 -0.88
N GLY A 86 -17.43 -4.13 0.34
CA GLY A 86 -17.78 -5.13 1.34
C GLY A 86 -16.65 -5.47 2.32
N PHE A 87 -15.65 -4.61 2.40
CA PHE A 87 -14.59 -4.66 3.42
C PHE A 87 -14.99 -3.82 4.63
N ASN A 88 -14.47 -4.16 5.80
CA ASN A 88 -14.73 -3.46 7.05
C ASN A 88 -13.43 -3.26 7.85
N GLU A 89 -13.53 -2.70 9.05
CA GLU A 89 -12.40 -2.40 9.93
C GLU A 89 -11.63 -3.64 10.39
N GLN A 90 -12.23 -4.83 10.34
CA GLN A 90 -11.52 -6.10 10.62
C GLN A 90 -10.65 -6.55 9.45
N SER A 91 -10.92 -6.06 8.24
CA SER A 91 -10.18 -6.42 7.02
C SER A 91 -9.18 -5.36 6.57
N ILE A 92 -9.49 -4.07 6.78
CA ILE A 92 -8.61 -2.95 6.43
C ILE A 92 -8.68 -1.92 7.55
N THR A 93 -7.54 -1.58 8.15
CA THR A 93 -7.45 -0.52 9.15
C THR A 93 -6.95 0.77 8.51
N TYR A 94 -7.45 1.90 9.01
CA TYR A 94 -7.08 3.21 8.49
C TYR A 94 -6.65 4.14 9.61
N GLN A 95 -5.65 4.98 9.33
CA GLN A 95 -5.23 6.09 10.19
C GLN A 95 -5.31 7.42 9.43
N ASN A 96 -5.55 8.51 10.16
CA ASN A 96 -5.58 9.87 9.62
C ASN A 96 -4.42 10.69 10.19
N GLN A 97 -3.23 10.51 9.61
CA GLN A 97 -2.00 11.14 10.08
C GLN A 97 -1.12 11.57 8.91
N ASP A 98 -0.24 12.54 9.15
CA ASP A 98 0.95 12.72 8.30
C ASP A 98 1.79 11.43 8.34
N CYS A 99 2.30 11.00 7.20
CA CYS A 99 3.20 9.85 7.09
C CYS A 99 4.44 9.92 8.00
N LEU A 100 4.91 11.12 8.38
CA LEU A 100 6.01 11.29 9.33
C LEU A 100 5.69 10.75 10.73
N ASN A 101 4.41 10.82 11.12
CA ASN A 101 3.91 10.39 12.42
C ASN A 101 3.23 9.02 12.36
N TYR A 102 3.10 8.47 11.15
CA TYR A 102 2.45 7.19 10.93
C TYR A 102 3.36 6.04 11.34
N HIS A 103 2.84 5.18 12.20
CA HIS A 103 3.50 3.98 12.68
C HIS A 103 2.67 2.75 12.31
N PRO A 104 3.03 2.02 11.24
CA PRO A 104 2.34 0.79 10.87
C PRO A 104 2.40 -0.21 12.02
N SER A 105 1.29 -0.88 12.32
CA SER A 105 1.25 -1.78 13.49
C SER A 105 1.99 -3.09 13.26
N THR A 106 2.36 -3.39 12.01
CA THR A 106 3.16 -4.57 11.66
C THR A 106 4.00 -4.31 10.42
N MET A 107 5.30 -4.59 10.50
CA MET A 107 6.25 -4.54 9.40
C MET A 107 7.12 -5.79 9.48
N ILE A 108 7.00 -6.66 8.49
CA ILE A 108 7.72 -7.93 8.45
C ILE A 108 8.72 -7.86 7.28
N PRO A 109 10.04 -7.78 7.55
CA PRO A 109 11.06 -7.76 6.51
C PRO A 109 10.88 -8.89 5.49
N GLY A 110 11.01 -8.54 4.21
CA GLY A 110 10.81 -9.46 3.08
C GLY A 110 9.37 -9.94 2.84
N ARG A 111 8.38 -9.51 3.65
CA ARG A 111 6.97 -9.89 3.50
C ARG A 111 6.02 -8.70 3.39
N THR A 112 6.39 -7.56 3.96
CA THR A 112 5.58 -6.34 3.85
C THR A 112 5.90 -5.57 2.58
N ILE A 113 4.85 -5.12 1.90
CA ILE A 113 4.90 -4.23 0.74
C ILE A 113 4.19 -2.94 1.12
N VAL A 114 4.89 -1.81 1.00
CA VAL A 114 4.30 -0.48 1.07
C VAL A 114 4.03 0.01 -0.34
N ALA A 115 2.80 0.45 -0.62
CA ALA A 115 2.40 0.98 -1.91
C ALA A 115 1.84 2.39 -1.72
N THR A 116 2.31 3.36 -2.50
CA THR A 116 1.87 4.76 -2.38
C THR A 116 1.82 5.49 -3.71
N ASN A 117 0.94 6.47 -3.82
CA ASN A 117 0.81 7.40 -4.94
C ASN A 117 0.96 8.84 -4.40
N PRO A 118 2.20 9.28 -4.07
CA PRO A 118 2.44 10.62 -3.55
C PRO A 118 2.09 11.70 -4.59
N PRO A 119 1.92 12.97 -4.19
CA PRO A 119 1.71 14.05 -5.14
C PRO A 119 2.90 14.20 -6.09
N TRP A 120 2.63 14.52 -7.36
CA TRP A 120 3.65 14.69 -8.38
C TRP A 120 3.43 15.91 -9.29
N GLY A 121 2.62 16.87 -8.85
CA GLY A 121 2.55 18.21 -9.44
C GLY A 121 1.44 18.47 -10.46
N LEU A 122 0.63 17.47 -10.82
CA LEU A 122 -0.48 17.70 -11.77
C LEU A 122 -1.75 18.26 -11.10
N ARG A 123 -2.02 17.84 -9.86
CA ARG A 123 -3.23 18.23 -9.11
C ARG A 123 -2.94 19.01 -7.83
N LEU A 124 -1.74 18.82 -7.29
CA LEU A 124 -1.24 19.44 -6.07
C LEU A 124 0.17 19.90 -6.40
N ASP A 125 0.35 21.21 -6.51
CA ASP A 125 1.59 21.88 -6.92
C ASP A 125 2.36 22.44 -5.72
N THR A 126 1.68 22.79 -4.63
CA THR A 126 2.30 23.21 -3.37
C THR A 126 2.86 22.01 -2.59
N ASP A 127 4.05 22.20 -2.00
CA ASP A 127 4.69 21.29 -1.03
C ASP A 127 5.05 19.88 -1.51
N ILE A 128 5.26 19.71 -2.83
CA ILE A 128 5.64 18.41 -3.41
C ILE A 128 6.99 17.93 -2.85
N GLU A 129 8.03 18.78 -2.87
CA GLU A 129 9.36 18.37 -2.40
C GLU A 129 9.35 17.98 -0.92
N GLU A 130 8.60 18.73 -0.10
CA GLU A 130 8.40 18.43 1.31
C GLU A 130 7.69 17.07 1.48
N SER A 131 6.59 16.85 0.75
CA SER A 131 5.87 15.56 0.76
C SER A 131 6.77 14.37 0.41
N TRP A 132 7.67 14.54 -0.57
CA TRP A 132 8.65 13.50 -0.93
C TRP A 132 9.77 13.36 0.11
N GLY A 133 10.15 14.45 0.77
CA GLY A 133 11.05 14.45 1.92
C GLY A 133 10.45 13.69 3.11
N SER A 134 9.17 13.90 3.41
CA SER A 134 8.42 13.19 4.43
C SER A 134 8.29 11.71 4.12
N LEU A 135 7.94 11.37 2.87
CA LEU A 135 7.90 9.98 2.40
C LEU A 135 9.26 9.30 2.56
N LYS A 136 10.35 9.96 2.19
CA LYS A 136 11.71 9.42 2.38
C LYS A 136 12.00 9.10 3.84
N GLN A 137 11.66 10.01 4.76
CA GLN A 137 11.89 9.82 6.19
C GLN A 137 11.07 8.64 6.72
N PHE A 138 9.78 8.60 6.40
CA PHE A 138 8.89 7.48 6.73
C PHE A 138 9.46 6.14 6.24
N LEU A 139 9.82 6.05 4.94
CA LEU A 139 10.34 4.81 4.37
C LEU A 139 11.60 4.34 5.10
N ARG A 140 12.56 5.25 5.39
CA ARG A 140 13.80 4.87 6.10
C ARG A 140 13.57 4.43 7.54
N LYS A 141 12.59 5.04 8.21
CA LYS A 141 12.30 4.82 9.63
C LYS A 141 11.48 3.54 9.85
N GLU A 142 10.40 3.37 9.07
CA GLU A 142 9.38 2.35 9.33
C GLU A 142 9.47 1.15 8.37
N VAL A 143 10.08 1.32 7.18
CA VAL A 143 10.00 0.34 6.07
C VAL A 143 11.30 -0.44 5.86
N GLY A 144 12.22 -0.39 6.82
CA GLY A 144 13.49 -1.12 6.78
C GLY A 144 13.32 -2.62 6.55
N GLY A 145 14.08 -3.17 5.58
CA GLY A 145 14.04 -4.59 5.21
C GLY A 145 12.81 -5.00 4.38
N CYS A 146 11.94 -4.05 4.03
CA CYS A 146 10.71 -4.29 3.26
C CYS A 146 10.81 -3.70 1.84
N GLU A 147 9.75 -3.88 1.06
CA GLU A 147 9.64 -3.31 -0.28
C GLU A 147 8.71 -2.10 -0.28
N ALA A 148 9.06 -1.07 -1.05
CA ALA A 148 8.20 0.07 -1.32
C ALA A 148 7.96 0.23 -2.82
N TRP A 149 6.72 0.46 -3.21
CA TRP A 149 6.33 0.79 -4.57
C TRP A 149 5.68 2.17 -4.62
N VAL A 150 6.21 3.02 -5.49
CA VAL A 150 5.81 4.43 -5.60
C VAL A 150 5.35 4.71 -7.03
N LEU A 151 4.12 5.21 -7.17
CA LEU A 151 3.60 5.70 -8.44
C LEU A 151 4.05 7.15 -8.62
N CYS A 152 4.60 7.48 -9.78
CA CYS A 152 5.09 8.83 -10.03
C CYS A 152 5.03 9.19 -11.51
N GLY A 153 4.50 10.38 -11.81
CA GLY A 153 4.54 11.00 -13.15
C GLY A 153 5.79 11.85 -13.40
N ASN A 154 6.54 12.20 -12.36
CA ASN A 154 7.72 13.07 -12.48
C ASN A 154 9.00 12.35 -12.02
N LYS A 155 9.87 12.00 -12.98
CA LYS A 155 11.12 11.28 -12.72
C LYS A 155 12.06 12.01 -11.74
N ASP A 156 12.02 13.34 -11.69
CA ASP A 156 12.96 14.13 -10.91
C ASP A 156 12.66 14.02 -9.40
N LEU A 157 11.38 13.90 -9.03
CA LEU A 157 10.94 13.68 -7.65
C LEU A 157 11.46 12.36 -7.07
N THR A 158 11.59 11.33 -7.91
CA THR A 158 12.12 10.02 -7.47
C THR A 158 13.55 10.10 -6.93
N ARG A 159 14.32 11.13 -7.30
CA ARG A 159 15.68 11.35 -6.80
C ARG A 159 15.72 11.78 -5.33
N ILE A 160 14.65 12.38 -4.82
CA ILE A 160 14.54 12.85 -3.42
C ILE A 160 14.69 11.69 -2.44
N LEU A 161 14.12 10.53 -2.79
CA LEU A 161 14.14 9.33 -1.96
C LEU A 161 15.57 8.83 -1.69
N ARG A 162 16.51 9.03 -2.63
CA ARG A 162 17.90 8.54 -2.55
C ARG A 162 18.00 7.05 -2.18
N MET A 163 17.10 6.23 -2.74
CA MET A 163 17.03 4.79 -2.53
C MET A 163 17.32 4.03 -3.83
N LYS A 164 17.83 2.81 -3.69
CA LYS A 164 18.11 1.94 -4.84
C LYS A 164 16.79 1.48 -5.45
N GLN A 165 16.57 1.87 -6.71
CA GLN A 165 15.47 1.37 -7.53
C GLN A 165 15.82 -0.03 -8.05
N THR A 166 14.88 -0.96 -7.98
CA THR A 166 15.07 -2.35 -8.43
C THR A 166 14.28 -2.65 -9.70
N LYS A 167 13.06 -2.11 -9.81
CA LYS A 167 12.19 -2.27 -10.98
C LYS A 167 11.50 -0.95 -11.30
N ARG A 168 11.15 -0.77 -12.57
CA ARG A 168 10.41 0.38 -13.06
C ARG A 168 9.45 -0.08 -14.15
N ILE A 169 8.16 0.00 -13.88
CA ILE A 169 7.12 -0.44 -14.81
C ILE A 169 6.43 0.79 -15.40
N PRO A 170 6.40 0.96 -16.74
CA PRO A 170 5.64 2.04 -17.37
C PRO A 170 4.14 1.80 -17.21
N ILE A 171 3.42 2.83 -16.76
CA ILE A 171 1.97 2.82 -16.60
C ILE A 171 1.42 4.03 -17.36
N ARG A 172 0.47 3.79 -18.26
CA ARG A 172 -0.20 4.86 -19.01
C ARG A 172 -1.63 5.02 -18.51
N THR A 173 -1.97 6.22 -18.05
CA THR A 173 -3.31 6.54 -17.53
C THR A 173 -3.86 7.73 -18.31
N GLY A 174 -4.65 7.46 -19.35
CA GLY A 174 -5.05 8.49 -20.31
C GLY A 174 -3.83 9.05 -21.05
N GLU A 175 -3.62 10.36 -20.93
CA GLU A 175 -2.46 11.05 -21.51
C GLU A 175 -1.22 11.02 -20.60
N GLU A 176 -1.38 10.60 -19.35
CA GLU A 176 -0.29 10.59 -18.36
C GLU A 176 0.67 9.42 -18.57
N ASP A 177 1.97 9.73 -18.60
CA ASP A 177 3.05 8.73 -18.60
C ASP A 177 3.64 8.57 -17.19
N LEU A 178 3.24 7.51 -16.50
CA LEU A 178 3.60 7.23 -15.12
C LEU A 178 4.62 6.09 -15.03
N ARG A 179 5.31 6.01 -13.89
CA ARG A 179 6.17 4.88 -13.54
C ARG A 179 5.76 4.32 -12.19
N TRP A 180 5.56 3.01 -12.12
CA TRP A 180 5.46 2.25 -10.86
C TRP A 180 6.87 1.76 -10.51
N VAL A 181 7.49 2.42 -9.54
CA VAL A 181 8.90 2.22 -9.21
C VAL A 181 9.04 1.43 -7.91
N GLN A 182 9.76 0.31 -7.97
CA GLN A 182 10.07 -0.51 -6.81
C GLN A 182 11.39 -0.06 -6.17
N TYR A 183 11.38 0.03 -4.86
CA TYR A 183 12.53 0.29 -4.00
C TYR A 183 12.68 -0.85 -3.00
N HIS A 184 13.92 -1.32 -2.84
CA HIS A 184 14.28 -2.12 -1.68
C HIS A 184 14.80 -1.17 -0.60
N VAL A 185 14.12 -1.14 0.54
CA VAL A 185 14.48 -0.26 1.65
C VAL A 185 15.39 -1.03 2.59
N PHE A 186 16.65 -0.63 2.68
CA PHE A 186 17.59 -1.28 3.58
C PHE A 186 17.22 -1.00 5.04
N PRO A 187 17.42 -1.97 5.96
CA PRO A 187 17.30 -1.72 7.39
C PRO A 187 18.14 -0.52 7.83
N PRO A 188 17.72 0.22 8.88
CA PRO A 188 18.56 1.23 9.48
C PRO A 188 19.92 0.64 9.84
N LYS A 189 21.01 1.39 9.61
CA LYS A 189 22.32 0.99 10.13
C LYS A 189 22.21 0.93 11.64
N VAL A 190 22.41 -0.25 12.22
CA VAL A 190 22.64 -0.37 13.65
C VAL A 190 23.90 0.43 13.94
N ALA A 191 23.82 1.42 14.83
CA ALA A 191 25.02 2.08 15.31
C ALA A 191 25.89 1.00 15.94
N SER A 192 27.08 0.76 15.37
CA SER A 192 28.12 0.03 16.07
C SER A 192 28.36 0.74 17.40
N PRO A 193 28.43 0.03 18.54
CA PRO A 193 28.90 0.64 19.77
C PRO A 193 30.30 1.18 19.49
N GLU A 194 30.44 2.51 19.40
CA GLU A 194 31.74 3.14 19.30
C GLU A 194 32.50 2.86 20.60
N THR A 195 33.64 2.22 20.46
CA THR A 195 34.65 2.07 21.51
C THR A 195 35.22 3.44 21.85
N ASP A 196 34.58 4.13 22.80
CA ASP A 196 35.25 5.16 23.60
C ASP A 196 36.18 4.45 24.58
N VAL A 197 37.36 4.05 24.12
CA VAL A 197 38.50 3.79 25.02
C VAL A 197 39.38 5.01 24.95
N ALA A 198 39.34 5.77 26.03
CA ALA A 198 40.15 6.94 26.30
C ALA A 198 41.65 6.66 26.09
N GLU A 199 42.27 7.41 25.18
CA GLU A 199 43.70 7.71 25.25
C GLU A 199 43.89 8.98 26.09
N ASN A 200 43.81 8.84 27.41
CA ASN A 200 44.54 9.70 28.33
C ASN A 200 45.78 8.92 28.77
N LYS A 201 46.84 9.01 27.97
CA LYS A 201 48.21 8.66 28.37
C LYS A 201 49.12 9.79 27.94
N GLU A 202 49.21 10.81 28.78
CA GLU A 202 50.36 11.71 28.89
C GLU A 202 50.09 12.62 30.09
N GLU A 203 50.55 12.21 31.27
CA GLU A 203 50.97 13.05 32.40
C GLU A 203 51.14 12.15 33.64
N GLU A 204 52.16 11.28 33.63
CA GLU A 204 52.66 10.68 34.88
C GLU A 204 54.14 10.26 34.74
N GLU A 205 55.00 11.18 34.27
CA GLU A 205 56.46 11.08 34.47
C GLU A 205 57.07 12.47 34.70
N VAL A 206 56.59 13.17 35.73
CA VAL A 206 57.40 14.20 36.42
C VAL A 206 57.09 14.13 37.91
N PHE A 207 57.68 13.18 38.62
CA PHE A 207 58.35 13.40 39.92
C PHE A 207 58.87 12.06 40.49
N VAL A 208 60.01 12.14 41.18
CA VAL A 208 60.65 11.11 42.05
C VAL A 208 61.61 10.12 41.35
N GLN A 209 62.84 10.54 41.04
CA GLN A 209 64.03 10.45 41.92
C GLN A 209 65.31 10.92 41.22
#